data_AF-A0AA39QX22-F1
#
_entry.id   AF-A0AA39QX22-F1
#
_cell.length_a   1.000
_cell.length_b   1.000
_cell.length_c   1.000
_cell.angle_alpha   90.00
_cell.angle_beta   90.00
_cell.angle_gamma   90.00
#
_symmetry.space_group_name_H-M   'P 1'
#
loop_
_entity.id
_entity.type
_entity.pdbx_description
1 polymer ?
#
loop_
_entity_poly.entity_id
_entity_poly.type
_entity_poly.pdbx_seq_one_letter_code
_entity_poly.pdbx_strand_id
1 'polypeptide(L)'
;MVPNLLGLPPEVLHAILRNIDPQDLARLCCCRTLYDFIKNDWLLYKELYLRNFDAPSGSDNLSWSTELKRLVDYQKILESKDHDLKAAQWQAVAQCTEDLLKTAAVGIQPSLNITFLTKMFESQQNKDTFLCGSLLFDWAKAESWGDLTSTRIPREMHSMIANFESDTSVIQPADMSNEAFAEALEADPLRIISCHSHLPPEKNVQPLVPTRTFQERQLSAKLHCLYGVCIDTIRRDRVATSRYPLRKGVVSIHPYARSRVYDLRQHTDGTMWGPFLDDGLATVDWEKMEAIMVVLDYNTKLATGDDKDYQGCLETQTKPFFGVTPNSYISTPMSVPMQPPLPLEAQDPYNITGNWMRIVCFLDYAELYDFNFNSEDSPEDGQPRRPIDTQEAIRLITMKLQVTKIAAPGEDDGQGLPVVHFHGTSASNRPHWDPNANSKIKGSVRLTREGEVRWTSFSVYHGEERWRSEGIQIGGVRSARGVLGYWFDKDHDLHGPAGPTAFWKSHDRIEEKKPTTRDHPPLNVFNYSLY
;
A
#
# COMPACT_ATOMS: atom_id res chain seq x y z
N MET A 1 38.33 42.86 31.89
CA MET A 1 37.71 41.58 32.24
C MET A 1 37.42 40.87 30.93
N VAL A 2 38.02 39.70 30.67
CA VAL A 2 37.75 38.96 29.42
C VAL A 2 36.34 38.37 29.53
N PRO A 3 35.45 38.56 28.54
CA PRO A 3 34.12 37.95 28.57
C PRO A 3 34.26 36.42 28.67
N ASN A 4 33.59 35.83 29.65
CA ASN A 4 33.57 34.39 29.87
C ASN A 4 32.12 33.89 29.69
N LEU A 5 31.94 32.86 28.86
CA LEU A 5 30.64 32.22 28.63
C LEU A 5 29.96 31.79 29.93
N LEU A 6 30.73 31.25 30.90
CA LEU A 6 30.21 30.79 32.19
C LEU A 6 29.81 31.94 33.14
N GLY A 7 30.17 33.18 32.79
CA GLY A 7 29.80 34.38 33.56
C GLY A 7 28.56 35.09 33.01
N LEU A 8 27.93 34.56 31.97
CA LEU A 8 26.70 35.13 31.41
C LEU A 8 25.50 34.87 32.32
N PRO A 9 24.48 35.75 32.31
CA PRO A 9 23.22 35.49 32.99
C PRO A 9 22.55 34.18 32.50
N PRO A 10 21.86 33.44 33.38
CA PRO A 10 21.11 32.22 33.05
C PRO A 10 20.25 32.33 31.78
N GLU A 11 19.58 33.46 31.60
CA GLU A 11 18.66 33.72 30.48
C GLU A 11 19.42 33.84 29.15
N VAL A 12 20.61 34.46 29.18
CA VAL A 12 21.48 34.58 28.00
C VAL A 12 22.07 33.21 27.66
N LEU A 13 22.49 32.46 28.69
CA LEU A 13 23.00 31.11 28.49
C LEU A 13 21.92 30.19 27.91
N HIS A 14 20.69 30.23 28.43
CA HIS A 14 19.54 29.52 27.86
C HIS A 14 19.31 29.90 26.38
N ALA A 15 19.28 31.20 26.07
CA ALA A 15 19.06 31.69 24.71
C ALA A 15 20.16 31.26 23.73
N ILE A 16 21.39 31.05 24.20
CA ILE A 16 22.47 30.45 23.42
C ILE A 16 22.23 28.95 23.25
N LEU A 17 21.97 28.23 24.35
CA LEU A 17 21.86 26.77 24.37
C LEU A 17 20.65 26.24 23.58
N ARG A 18 19.53 26.98 23.53
CA ARG A 18 18.36 26.60 22.70
C ARG A 18 18.64 26.59 21.19
N ASN A 19 19.80 27.08 20.77
CA ASN A 19 20.25 27.09 19.38
C ASN A 19 21.21 25.96 19.02
N ILE A 20 21.53 25.08 19.96
CA ILE A 20 22.47 23.99 19.78
C ILE A 20 21.73 22.74 19.30
N ASP A 21 22.42 21.90 18.52
CA ASP A 21 21.90 20.59 18.14
C ASP A 21 21.73 19.72 19.41
N PRO A 22 20.56 19.07 19.61
CA PRO A 22 20.33 18.18 20.75
C PRO A 22 21.43 17.12 20.96
N GLN A 23 22.08 16.63 19.90
CA GLN A 23 23.17 15.66 20.00
C GLN A 23 24.42 16.21 20.71
N ASP A 24 24.68 17.52 20.54
CA ASP A 24 25.84 18.21 21.10
C ASP A 24 25.63 18.66 22.56
N LEU A 25 24.37 18.71 23.01
CA LEU A 25 24.05 19.13 24.38
C LEU A 25 24.77 18.28 25.43
N ALA A 26 24.90 16.96 25.19
CA ALA A 26 25.60 16.04 26.07
C ALA A 26 27.12 16.35 26.18
N ARG A 27 27.73 16.94 25.15
CA ARG A 27 29.16 17.30 25.17
C ARG A 27 29.43 18.52 26.05
N LEU A 28 28.45 19.39 26.23
CA LEU A 28 28.54 20.58 27.08
C LEU A 28 28.46 20.26 28.58
N CYS A 29 27.90 19.10 28.91
CA CYS A 29 27.82 18.57 30.27
C CYS A 29 29.16 18.15 30.89
N CYS A 30 30.28 18.26 30.17
CA CYS A 30 31.63 18.00 30.70
C CYS A 30 32.08 19.05 31.73
N CYS A 31 31.47 20.24 31.73
CA CYS A 31 31.68 21.27 32.74
C CYS A 31 30.60 21.17 33.82
N ARG A 32 30.98 21.11 35.11
CA ARG A 32 30.02 21.00 36.22
C ARG A 32 29.00 22.15 36.21
N THR A 33 29.43 23.38 35.95
CA THR A 33 28.53 24.54 35.89
C THR A 33 27.49 24.42 34.78
N LEU A 34 27.89 23.99 33.57
CA LEU A 34 26.96 23.78 32.47
C LEU A 34 26.08 22.56 32.69
N TYR A 35 26.60 21.49 33.29
CA TYR A 35 25.82 20.32 33.66
C TYR A 35 24.71 20.68 34.65
N ASP A 36 25.03 21.39 35.72
CA ASP A 36 24.06 21.80 36.74
C ASP A 36 23.00 22.76 36.16
N PHE A 37 23.40 23.63 35.22
CA PHE A 37 22.47 24.49 34.49
C PHE A 37 21.52 23.67 33.59
N ILE A 38 22.08 22.89 32.66
CA ILE A 38 21.33 22.12 31.65
C ILE A 38 20.39 21.11 32.32
N LYS A 39 20.85 20.40 33.36
CA LYS A 39 20.08 19.35 34.04
C LYS A 39 18.79 19.88 34.66
N ASN A 40 18.80 21.10 35.18
CA ASN A 40 17.68 21.69 35.90
C ASN A 40 16.78 22.55 35.00
N ASP A 41 17.18 22.79 33.74
CA ASP A 41 16.44 23.62 32.80
C ASP A 41 15.48 22.79 31.94
N TRP A 42 14.30 22.51 32.50
CA TRP A 42 13.25 21.78 31.78
C TRP A 42 12.75 22.52 30.53
N LEU A 43 12.78 23.86 30.54
CA LEU A 43 12.32 24.70 29.43
C LEU A 43 13.27 24.55 28.24
N LEU A 44 14.59 24.47 28.49
CA LEU A 44 15.59 24.24 27.46
C LEU A 44 15.32 22.93 26.72
N TYR A 45 15.03 21.85 27.44
CA TYR A 45 14.67 20.57 26.83
C TYR A 45 13.40 20.66 25.99
N LYS A 46 12.38 21.38 26.48
CA LYS A 46 11.13 21.59 25.74
C LYS A 46 11.34 22.40 24.46
N GLU A 47 12.05 23.52 24.53
CA GLU A 47 12.33 24.38 23.38
C GLU A 47 13.19 23.65 22.34
N LEU A 48 14.21 22.91 22.78
CA LEU A 48 15.04 22.08 21.89
C LEU A 48 14.23 20.97 21.23
N TYR A 49 13.32 20.32 21.95
CA TYR A 49 12.43 19.33 21.38
C TYR A 49 11.52 19.96 20.31
N LEU A 50 10.74 20.99 20.67
CA LEU A 50 9.70 21.57 19.80
C LEU A 50 10.28 22.28 18.58
N ARG A 51 11.56 22.62 18.60
CA ARG A 51 12.29 23.13 17.44
C ARG A 51 12.61 22.04 16.40
N ASN A 52 12.78 20.80 16.85
CA ASN A 52 13.25 19.70 16.00
C ASN A 52 12.15 18.66 15.70
N PHE A 53 11.10 18.59 16.51
CA PHE A 53 10.05 17.58 16.46
C PHE A 53 8.68 18.20 16.73
N ASP A 54 7.63 17.55 16.21
CA ASP A 54 6.25 17.96 16.45
C ASP A 54 5.85 17.67 17.90
N ALA A 55 4.94 18.49 18.42
CA ALA A 55 4.50 18.40 19.82
C ALA A 55 3.87 17.02 20.12
N PRO A 56 4.33 16.32 21.18
CA PRO A 56 3.78 15.03 21.54
C PRO A 56 2.36 15.15 22.12
N SER A 57 1.59 14.09 22.02
CA SER A 57 0.28 14.00 22.66
C SER A 57 0.41 14.05 24.19
N GLY A 58 -0.43 14.83 24.88
CA GLY A 58 -0.41 14.89 26.35
C GLY A 58 0.83 15.56 26.95
N SER A 59 1.30 16.65 26.35
CA SER A 59 2.54 17.34 26.72
C SER A 59 2.64 17.87 28.16
N ASP A 60 1.51 17.91 28.90
CA ASP A 60 1.45 18.43 30.27
C ASP A 60 2.15 17.54 31.31
N ASN A 61 2.26 16.22 31.06
CA ASN A 61 2.87 15.26 32.01
C ASN A 61 4.21 14.68 31.49
N LEU A 62 4.75 15.23 30.41
CA LEU A 62 5.90 14.65 29.72
C LEU A 62 7.24 15.12 30.32
N SER A 63 8.15 14.18 30.60
CA SER A 63 9.55 14.52 30.90
C SER A 63 10.29 14.87 29.60
N TRP A 64 10.35 16.16 29.26
CA TRP A 64 11.06 16.67 28.07
C TRP A 64 12.51 16.21 28.01
N SER A 65 13.18 16.09 29.16
CA SER A 65 14.58 15.63 29.21
C SER A 65 14.73 14.15 28.82
N THR A 66 13.76 13.31 29.19
CA THR A 66 13.76 11.88 28.84
C THR A 66 13.43 11.71 27.36
N GLU A 67 12.42 12.44 26.90
CA GLU A 67 11.94 12.33 25.53
C GLU A 67 12.97 12.85 24.52
N LEU A 68 13.61 13.99 24.79
CA LEU A 68 14.67 14.50 23.93
C LEU A 68 15.86 13.53 23.86
N LYS A 69 16.25 12.92 24.99
CA LYS A 69 17.32 11.89 25.00
C LYS A 69 16.93 10.68 24.17
N ARG A 70 15.70 10.18 24.31
CA ARG A 70 15.17 9.07 23.52
C ARG A 70 15.29 9.33 22.02
N LEU A 71 14.91 10.52 21.56
CA LEU A 71 15.01 10.90 20.14
C LEU A 71 16.45 11.15 19.67
N VAL A 72 17.31 11.69 20.54
CA VAL A 72 18.75 11.82 20.25
C VAL A 72 19.41 10.45 20.10
N ASP A 73 19.08 9.49 20.96
CA ASP A 73 19.60 8.12 20.86
C ASP A 73 19.08 7.42 19.60
N TYR A 74 17.79 7.59 19.29
CA TYR A 74 17.20 7.13 18.02
C TYR A 74 17.93 7.71 16.80
N GLN A 75 18.18 9.02 16.78
CA GLN A 75 18.93 9.67 15.70
C GLN A 75 20.34 9.10 15.58
N LYS A 76 21.06 8.94 16.70
CA LYS A 76 22.41 8.35 16.70
C LYS A 76 22.44 6.91 16.18
N ILE A 77 21.44 6.09 16.50
CA ILE A 77 21.32 4.73 15.96
C ILE A 77 21.15 4.80 14.44
N LEU A 78 20.29 5.68 13.93
CA LEU A 78 20.04 5.84 12.49
C LEU A 78 21.23 6.46 11.74
N GLU A 79 22.05 7.28 12.39
CA GLU A 79 23.27 7.88 11.82
C GLU A 79 24.51 6.99 11.99
N SER A 80 24.48 5.99 12.88
CA SER A 80 25.58 5.06 13.09
C SER A 80 25.96 4.34 11.81
N LYS A 81 27.25 4.04 11.64
CA LYS A 81 27.75 3.17 10.55
C LYS A 81 27.79 1.70 10.93
N ASP A 82 27.63 1.40 12.22
CA ASP A 82 27.64 0.05 12.77
C ASP A 82 26.33 -0.67 12.42
N HIS A 83 26.44 -1.71 11.58
CA HIS A 83 25.30 -2.51 11.13
C HIS A 83 24.75 -3.40 12.25
N ASP A 84 25.61 -3.96 13.09
CA ASP A 84 25.21 -4.89 14.15
C ASP A 84 24.46 -4.13 15.24
N LEU A 85 24.90 -2.90 15.56
CA LEU A 85 24.18 -2.01 16.47
C LEU A 85 22.77 -1.71 15.97
N LYS A 86 22.61 -1.36 14.69
CA LYS A 86 21.28 -1.07 14.11
C LYS A 86 20.38 -2.29 14.15
N ALA A 87 20.91 -3.47 13.80
CA ALA A 87 20.17 -4.72 13.85
C ALA A 87 19.73 -5.06 15.28
N ALA A 88 20.61 -4.86 16.27
CA ALA A 88 20.29 -5.12 17.68
C ALA A 88 19.25 -4.15 18.27
N GLN A 89 19.14 -2.93 17.74
CA GLN A 89 18.20 -1.89 18.20
C GLN A 89 16.90 -1.85 17.39
N TRP A 90 16.62 -2.91 16.64
CA TRP A 90 15.47 -3.04 15.75
C TRP A 90 14.15 -2.54 16.34
N GLN A 91 13.74 -3.18 17.44
CA GLN A 91 12.42 -2.97 18.05
C GLN A 91 12.27 -1.55 18.57
N ALA A 92 13.33 -0.98 19.14
CA ALA A 92 13.34 0.39 19.64
C ALA A 92 13.19 1.39 18.47
N VAL A 93 13.85 1.13 17.34
CA VAL A 93 13.72 1.98 16.13
C VAL A 93 12.31 1.88 15.55
N ALA A 94 11.75 0.67 15.43
CA ALA A 94 10.39 0.48 14.92
C ALA A 94 9.36 1.22 15.77
N GLN A 95 9.39 1.02 17.08
CA GLN A 95 8.47 1.67 18.01
C GLN A 95 8.60 3.20 17.97
N CYS A 96 9.82 3.72 18.03
CA CYS A 96 10.05 5.17 17.98
C CYS A 96 9.56 5.80 16.66
N THR A 97 9.73 5.09 15.54
CA THR A 97 9.20 5.52 14.24
C THR A 97 7.69 5.63 14.28
N GLU A 98 6.99 4.60 14.78
CA GLU A 98 5.52 4.64 14.90
C GLU A 98 5.04 5.77 15.83
N ASP A 99 5.72 6.00 16.97
CA ASP A 99 5.36 7.06 17.92
C ASP A 99 5.52 8.47 17.30
N LEU A 100 6.58 8.67 16.51
CA LEU A 100 6.78 9.92 15.75
C LEU A 100 5.70 10.11 14.68
N LEU A 101 5.26 9.04 14.01
CA LEU A 101 4.17 9.10 13.03
C LEU A 101 2.82 9.41 13.69
N LYS A 102 2.54 8.87 14.88
CA LYS A 102 1.31 9.16 15.64
C LYS A 102 1.21 10.62 16.09
N THR A 103 2.35 11.28 16.32
CA THR A 103 2.42 12.67 16.81
C THR A 103 2.77 13.68 15.73
N ALA A 104 2.97 13.21 14.49
CA ALA A 104 3.29 14.06 13.36
C ALA A 104 2.17 15.08 13.10
N ALA A 105 2.56 16.33 12.91
CA ALA A 105 1.62 17.41 12.64
C ALA A 105 0.87 17.19 11.32
N VAL A 106 -0.42 17.53 11.31
CA VAL A 106 -1.27 17.53 10.13
C VAL A 106 -1.58 18.97 9.75
N GLY A 107 -1.36 19.34 8.48
CA GLY A 107 -1.74 20.67 7.99
C GLY A 107 -0.94 21.15 6.78
N ILE A 108 -0.97 22.46 6.57
CA ILE A 108 -0.31 23.14 5.45
C ILE A 108 1.22 23.15 5.62
N GLN A 109 1.70 23.22 6.88
CA GLN A 109 3.12 23.19 7.16
C GLN A 109 3.63 21.75 7.17
N PRO A 110 4.85 21.50 6.68
CA PRO A 110 5.46 20.19 6.74
C PRO A 110 5.69 19.78 8.20
N SER A 111 5.25 18.58 8.56
CA SER A 111 5.55 17.97 9.86
C SER A 111 7.06 17.85 10.06
N LEU A 112 7.54 18.28 11.23
CA LEU A 112 8.95 18.12 11.60
C LEU A 112 9.31 16.64 11.75
N ASN A 113 8.40 15.83 12.30
CA ASN A 113 8.59 14.39 12.46
C ASN A 113 8.74 13.70 11.09
N ILE A 114 7.83 13.98 10.15
CA ILE A 114 7.88 13.40 8.79
C ILE A 114 9.14 13.86 8.05
N THR A 115 9.52 15.13 8.18
CA THR A 115 10.74 15.67 7.57
C THR A 115 11.98 14.97 8.11
N PHE A 116 12.05 14.79 9.43
CA PHE A 116 13.14 14.08 10.10
C PHE A 116 13.21 12.60 9.67
N LEU A 117 12.09 11.88 9.72
CA LEU A 117 12.03 10.47 9.31
C LEU A 117 12.41 10.28 7.85
N THR A 118 11.90 11.13 6.95
CA THR A 118 12.24 11.11 5.53
C THR A 118 13.75 11.23 5.33
N LYS A 119 14.39 12.22 5.99
CA LYS A 119 15.83 12.42 5.93
C LYS A 119 16.61 11.22 6.45
N MET A 120 16.22 10.65 7.59
CA MET A 120 16.94 9.50 8.16
C MET A 120 16.85 8.26 7.27
N PHE A 121 15.71 8.05 6.63
CA PHE A 121 15.49 6.92 5.73
C PHE A 121 15.94 7.18 4.28
N GLU A 122 16.60 8.31 3.97
CA GLU A 122 17.35 8.46 2.71
C GLU A 122 18.51 7.47 2.62
N SER A 123 19.11 7.12 3.77
CA SER A 123 20.21 6.16 3.87
C SER A 123 19.77 4.76 3.44
N GLN A 124 20.45 4.21 2.43
CA GLN A 124 20.20 2.83 1.98
C GLN A 124 20.44 1.81 3.09
N GLN A 125 21.42 2.03 3.96
CA GLN A 125 21.69 1.16 5.11
C GLN A 125 20.49 1.09 6.07
N ASN A 126 19.81 2.23 6.29
CA ASN A 126 18.62 2.28 7.12
C ASN A 126 17.46 1.57 6.42
N LYS A 127 17.28 1.70 5.11
CA LYS A 127 16.25 0.94 4.36
C LYS A 127 16.52 -0.56 4.41
N ASP A 128 17.73 -0.99 4.09
CA ASP A 128 18.11 -2.41 4.03
C ASP A 128 17.97 -3.10 5.39
N THR A 129 18.27 -2.36 6.46
CA THR A 129 18.06 -2.82 7.82
C THR A 129 16.57 -2.76 8.13
N PHE A 130 15.98 -1.56 8.19
CA PHE A 130 14.67 -1.22 8.78
C PHE A 130 13.42 -1.51 7.96
N LEU A 131 13.54 -1.67 6.64
CA LEU A 131 12.41 -1.89 5.75
C LEU A 131 12.53 -3.23 5.03
N CYS A 132 13.74 -3.69 4.70
CA CYS A 132 13.99 -4.89 3.90
C CYS A 132 14.21 -6.18 4.73
N GLY A 133 13.52 -6.30 5.86
CA GLY A 133 13.67 -7.39 6.83
C GLY A 133 12.53 -8.42 6.86
N SER A 134 11.60 -8.36 5.92
CA SER A 134 10.52 -9.34 5.81
C SER A 134 10.97 -10.62 5.10
N LEU A 135 10.13 -11.64 5.16
CA LEU A 135 10.30 -12.91 4.47
C LEU A 135 10.39 -12.72 2.94
N LEU A 136 9.67 -11.74 2.38
CA LEU A 136 9.74 -11.38 0.96
C LEU A 136 11.17 -11.02 0.53
N PHE A 137 11.90 -10.26 1.35
CA PHE A 137 13.28 -9.90 1.07
C PHE A 137 14.26 -11.06 1.32
N ASP A 138 14.01 -11.88 2.34
CA ASP A 138 14.79 -13.11 2.55
C ASP A 138 14.63 -14.06 1.33
N TRP A 139 13.43 -14.15 0.74
CA TRP A 139 13.15 -14.94 -0.46
C TRP A 139 13.95 -14.45 -1.66
N ALA A 140 13.98 -13.14 -1.89
CA ALA A 140 14.71 -12.55 -3.00
C ALA A 140 16.25 -12.66 -2.84
N LYS A 141 16.74 -12.64 -1.59
CA LYS A 141 18.18 -12.77 -1.26
C LYS A 141 18.67 -14.21 -1.38
N ALA A 142 17.87 -15.18 -0.94
CA ALA A 142 18.23 -16.58 -1.01
C ALA A 142 18.37 -17.02 -2.48
N GLU A 143 19.55 -17.53 -2.84
CA GLU A 143 19.87 -18.07 -4.17
C GLU A 143 19.09 -19.37 -4.49
N SER A 144 17.98 -19.66 -3.80
CA SER A 144 17.22 -20.91 -3.87
C SER A 144 16.62 -21.18 -5.24
N TRP A 145 16.28 -20.12 -5.98
CA TRP A 145 15.76 -20.19 -7.34
C TRP A 145 16.75 -19.49 -8.26
N GLY A 146 17.82 -20.19 -8.69
CA GLY A 146 18.83 -19.63 -9.60
C GLY A 146 18.18 -19.03 -10.86
N ASP A 147 18.72 -17.91 -11.36
CA ASP A 147 18.28 -17.07 -12.51
C ASP A 147 17.29 -17.74 -13.51
N LEU A 148 16.05 -17.98 -13.09
CA LEU A 148 14.99 -18.61 -13.89
C LEU A 148 13.99 -17.61 -14.45
N THR A 149 14.22 -16.31 -14.24
CA THR A 149 13.44 -15.25 -14.91
C THR A 149 13.56 -15.34 -16.45
N SER A 150 14.56 -16.03 -17.00
CA SER A 150 14.70 -16.23 -18.45
C SER A 150 13.84 -17.38 -19.01
N THR A 151 12.52 -17.20 -19.13
CA THR A 151 11.76 -17.85 -20.21
C THR A 151 11.41 -16.80 -21.27
N ARG A 152 12.01 -16.96 -22.45
CA ARG A 152 11.76 -16.11 -23.62
C ARG A 152 10.29 -16.22 -24.02
N ILE A 153 9.64 -15.09 -24.29
CA ILE A 153 8.57 -15.05 -25.30
C ILE A 153 9.24 -15.37 -26.65
N PRO A 154 8.90 -16.47 -27.35
CA PRO A 154 9.40 -16.71 -28.69
C PRO A 154 8.93 -15.58 -29.60
N ARG A 155 9.84 -15.04 -30.42
CA ARG A 155 9.54 -13.97 -31.40
C ARG A 155 8.39 -14.30 -32.37
N GLU A 156 7.93 -15.55 -32.40
CA GLU A 156 6.86 -16.06 -33.26
C GLU A 156 5.44 -15.68 -32.76
N MET A 157 5.26 -15.25 -31.50
CA MET A 157 3.96 -14.70 -31.05
C MET A 157 3.75 -13.22 -31.39
N HIS A 158 4.81 -12.45 -31.64
CA HIS A 158 4.66 -11.08 -32.12
C HIS A 158 4.07 -11.01 -33.54
N SER A 159 4.25 -12.05 -34.36
CA SER A 159 3.66 -12.08 -35.71
C SER A 159 2.20 -12.53 -35.74
N MET A 160 1.67 -13.10 -34.66
CA MET A 160 0.23 -13.44 -34.57
C MET A 160 -0.62 -12.30 -34.02
N ILE A 161 -0.06 -11.44 -33.16
CA ILE A 161 -0.76 -10.23 -32.68
C ILE A 161 -0.79 -9.14 -33.76
N ALA A 162 0.24 -9.06 -34.62
CA ALA A 162 0.26 -8.11 -35.74
C ALA A 162 -0.73 -8.43 -36.88
N ASN A 163 -1.28 -9.65 -36.94
CA ASN A 163 -2.24 -10.05 -37.98
C ASN A 163 -3.70 -9.99 -37.52
N PHE A 164 -3.98 -9.49 -36.30
CA PHE A 164 -5.36 -9.24 -35.84
C PHE A 164 -5.79 -7.77 -35.98
N GLU A 165 -4.89 -6.89 -36.43
CA GLU A 165 -5.17 -5.46 -36.67
C GLU A 165 -5.49 -5.11 -38.13
N SER A 166 -5.69 -6.08 -39.02
CA SER A 166 -5.89 -5.81 -40.44
C SER A 166 -7.06 -6.55 -41.12
N ASP A 167 -8.19 -6.74 -40.45
CA ASP A 167 -9.43 -7.03 -41.16
C ASP A 167 -10.65 -6.40 -40.49
N THR A 168 -10.83 -5.12 -40.77
CA THR A 168 -12.13 -4.46 -40.72
C THR A 168 -13.04 -5.03 -41.82
N SER A 169 -13.98 -5.90 -41.48
CA SER A 169 -15.24 -5.96 -42.22
C SER A 169 -16.43 -6.40 -41.35
N VAL A 170 -17.35 -5.44 -41.23
CA VAL A 170 -18.78 -5.49 -40.90
C VAL A 170 -19.42 -6.89 -40.88
N ILE A 171 -19.89 -7.34 -39.72
CA ILE A 171 -21.05 -8.25 -39.59
C ILE A 171 -21.92 -7.77 -38.42
N GLN A 172 -23.20 -7.50 -38.68
CA GLN A 172 -24.20 -7.16 -37.67
C GLN A 172 -24.71 -8.43 -36.95
N PRO A 173 -25.14 -8.33 -35.68
CA PRO A 173 -25.58 -9.47 -34.90
C PRO A 173 -27.06 -9.76 -35.14
N ALA A 174 -27.36 -10.90 -35.77
CA ALA A 174 -28.65 -11.57 -35.64
C ALA A 174 -28.41 -13.08 -35.69
N ASP A 175 -28.97 -13.77 -34.70
CA ASP A 175 -29.15 -15.21 -34.61
C ASP A 175 -27.89 -16.07 -34.58
N MET A 176 -27.47 -16.51 -33.38
CA MET A 176 -27.06 -17.92 -33.18
C MET A 176 -27.32 -18.36 -31.73
N SER A 177 -28.01 -19.49 -31.63
CA SER A 177 -28.46 -20.22 -30.46
C SER A 177 -27.32 -20.95 -29.72
N ASN A 178 -27.62 -21.31 -28.47
CA ASN A 178 -26.76 -21.95 -27.45
C ASN A 178 -26.17 -23.35 -27.79
N GLU A 179 -25.93 -23.71 -29.04
CA GLU A 179 -25.42 -25.04 -29.41
C GLU A 179 -23.97 -25.05 -29.92
N ALA A 180 -23.37 -23.90 -30.25
CA ALA A 180 -21.97 -23.85 -30.72
C ALA A 180 -20.90 -23.89 -29.61
N PHE A 181 -21.29 -23.80 -28.33
CA PHE A 181 -20.36 -23.89 -27.19
C PHE A 181 -20.19 -25.33 -26.68
N ALA A 182 -21.11 -26.24 -27.02
CA ALA A 182 -21.09 -27.62 -26.56
C ALA A 182 -20.28 -28.57 -27.47
N GLU A 183 -20.01 -28.18 -28.72
CA GLU A 183 -19.28 -29.02 -29.69
C GLU A 183 -17.75 -28.77 -29.69
N ALA A 184 -17.26 -27.77 -28.95
CA ALA A 184 -15.83 -27.51 -28.77
C ALA A 184 -15.18 -28.34 -27.64
N LEU A 185 -15.95 -29.22 -26.98
CA LEU A 185 -15.52 -30.04 -25.85
C LEU A 185 -15.22 -31.51 -26.21
N GLU A 186 -15.34 -31.90 -27.48
CA GLU A 186 -15.03 -33.26 -27.94
C GLU A 186 -14.08 -33.26 -29.16
N ALA A 187 -12.82 -32.86 -28.96
CA ALA A 187 -11.74 -33.16 -29.92
C ALA A 187 -10.38 -33.34 -29.22
N ASP A 188 -10.01 -34.61 -29.02
CA ASP A 188 -8.67 -35.22 -28.89
C ASP A 188 -7.51 -34.37 -28.28
N PRO A 189 -7.16 -34.54 -26.99
CA PRO A 189 -6.16 -33.73 -26.30
C PRO A 189 -4.70 -34.20 -26.50
N LEU A 190 -4.34 -34.84 -27.61
CA LEU A 190 -2.99 -35.38 -27.82
C LEU A 190 -2.38 -35.04 -29.17
N ARG A 191 -2.28 -33.75 -29.57
CA ARG A 191 -1.33 -33.37 -30.64
C ARG A 191 -0.98 -31.89 -30.84
N ILE A 192 -0.64 -31.12 -29.80
CA ILE A 192 0.13 -29.87 -30.00
C ILE A 192 1.27 -29.77 -28.98
N ILE A 193 2.44 -30.20 -29.45
CA ILE A 193 3.79 -29.70 -29.13
C ILE A 193 4.39 -30.07 -27.76
N SER A 194 5.07 -31.21 -27.80
CA SER A 194 6.34 -31.42 -27.10
C SER A 194 7.32 -30.29 -27.45
N CYS A 195 7.44 -29.33 -26.54
CA CYS A 195 8.65 -28.54 -26.34
C CYS A 195 9.04 -28.71 -24.89
N HIS A 196 9.66 -29.84 -24.59
CA HIS A 196 10.38 -30.03 -23.34
C HIS A 196 11.43 -28.93 -23.22
N SER A 197 11.14 -27.90 -22.43
CA SER A 197 12.18 -27.12 -21.77
C SER A 197 12.96 -28.11 -20.92
N HIS A 198 14.21 -28.40 -21.28
CA HIS A 198 15.15 -29.07 -20.39
C HIS A 198 15.32 -28.21 -19.13
N LEU A 199 14.50 -28.47 -18.13
CA LEU A 199 14.67 -27.99 -16.76
C LEU A 199 15.99 -28.59 -16.23
N PRO A 200 16.89 -27.79 -15.64
CA PRO A 200 17.99 -28.37 -14.87
C PRO A 200 17.41 -29.19 -13.70
N PRO A 201 18.08 -30.27 -13.28
CA PRO A 201 17.56 -31.16 -12.24
C PRO A 201 17.34 -30.36 -10.95
N GLU A 202 16.24 -30.68 -10.27
CA GLU A 202 15.86 -30.20 -8.94
C GLU A 202 17.10 -30.20 -8.02
N LYS A 203 17.69 -29.01 -7.82
CA LYS A 203 18.56 -28.83 -6.67
C LYS A 203 17.63 -28.77 -5.49
N ASN A 204 17.75 -29.71 -4.55
CA ASN A 204 17.14 -29.68 -3.22
C ASN A 204 17.06 -28.22 -2.72
N VAL A 205 15.90 -27.59 -2.89
CA VAL A 205 15.67 -26.24 -2.39
C VAL A 205 15.56 -26.41 -0.89
N GLN A 206 16.63 -26.07 -0.17
CA GLN A 206 16.57 -26.12 1.28
C GLN A 206 15.46 -25.18 1.76
N PRO A 207 14.66 -25.57 2.78
CA PRO A 207 13.67 -24.70 3.35
C PRO A 207 14.32 -23.37 3.71
N LEU A 208 13.76 -22.28 3.23
CA LEU A 208 14.30 -20.99 3.58
C LEU A 208 14.18 -20.79 5.08
N VAL A 209 15.31 -20.58 5.75
CA VAL A 209 15.35 -20.18 7.15
C VAL A 209 15.27 -18.65 7.20
N PRO A 210 14.18 -18.06 7.73
CA PRO A 210 14.07 -16.62 7.85
C PRO A 210 15.18 -16.06 8.74
N THR A 211 15.72 -14.90 8.38
CA THR A 211 16.84 -14.29 9.11
C THR A 211 16.39 -13.66 10.44
N ARG A 212 15.10 -13.42 10.60
CA ARG A 212 14.48 -12.73 11.74
C ARG A 212 13.29 -13.49 12.30
N THR A 213 12.96 -13.20 13.55
CA THR A 213 11.74 -13.73 14.19
C THR A 213 10.49 -13.23 13.47
N PHE A 214 9.37 -13.95 13.62
CA PHE A 214 8.10 -13.57 13.00
C PHE A 214 7.68 -12.12 13.34
N GLN A 215 7.79 -11.73 14.60
CA GLN A 215 7.44 -10.39 15.06
C GLN A 215 8.31 -9.31 14.41
N GLU A 216 9.62 -9.53 14.32
CA GLU A 216 10.54 -8.58 13.68
C GLU A 216 10.26 -8.41 12.19
N ARG A 217 9.90 -9.50 11.50
CA ARG A 217 9.52 -9.46 10.08
C ARG A 217 8.22 -8.68 9.86
N GLN A 218 7.20 -8.95 10.68
CA GLN A 218 5.93 -8.21 10.65
C GLN A 218 6.13 -6.71 10.91
N LEU A 219 6.97 -6.35 11.88
CA LEU A 219 7.34 -4.95 12.14
C LEU A 219 8.09 -4.32 10.96
N SER A 220 9.01 -5.05 10.31
CA SER A 220 9.72 -4.56 9.11
C SER A 220 8.76 -4.27 7.97
N ALA A 221 7.87 -5.22 7.69
CA ALA A 221 6.89 -5.11 6.62
C ALA A 221 5.91 -3.96 6.91
N LYS A 222 5.50 -3.79 8.18
CA LYS A 222 4.68 -2.65 8.64
C LYS A 222 5.39 -1.32 8.40
N LEU A 223 6.66 -1.19 8.81
CA LEU A 223 7.45 0.02 8.57
C LEU A 223 7.60 0.31 7.08
N HIS A 224 7.78 -0.70 6.23
CA HIS A 224 7.84 -0.52 4.79
C HIS A 224 6.49 -0.06 4.21
N CYS A 225 5.37 -0.62 4.67
CA CYS A 225 4.03 -0.13 4.32
C CYS A 225 3.80 1.33 4.75
N LEU A 226 4.29 1.71 5.93
CA LEU A 226 4.19 3.09 6.45
C LEU A 226 5.13 4.06 5.71
N TYR A 227 6.34 3.61 5.37
CA TYR A 227 7.27 4.34 4.50
C TYR A 227 6.63 4.57 3.13
N GLY A 228 5.93 3.56 2.63
CA GLY A 228 4.98 3.65 1.54
C GLY A 228 5.59 3.75 0.14
N VAL A 229 6.89 4.03 0.02
CA VAL A 229 7.60 3.97 -1.26
C VAL A 229 8.15 2.56 -1.44
N CYS A 230 7.76 1.89 -2.52
CA CYS A 230 8.17 0.53 -2.82
C CYS A 230 9.69 0.43 -3.01
N ILE A 231 10.32 -0.49 -2.29
CA ILE A 231 11.71 -0.90 -2.50
C ILE A 231 11.71 -2.11 -3.45
N ASP A 232 11.59 -1.84 -4.75
CA ASP A 232 11.41 -2.85 -5.79
C ASP A 232 12.67 -3.66 -6.12
N THR A 233 13.83 -3.21 -5.67
CA THR A 233 15.14 -3.78 -6.03
C THR A 233 16.08 -3.90 -4.85
N ILE A 234 16.79 -5.03 -4.76
CA ILE A 234 17.84 -5.27 -3.75
C ILE A 234 19.18 -5.60 -4.40
N ARG A 235 20.28 -5.30 -3.71
CA ARG A 235 21.62 -5.74 -4.13
C ARG A 235 21.91 -7.16 -3.61
N ARG A 236 22.40 -8.04 -4.47
CA ARG A 236 22.99 -9.34 -4.11
C ARG A 236 24.51 -9.19 -3.99
N ASP A 237 25.07 -9.63 -2.86
CA ASP A 237 26.51 -9.53 -2.56
C ASP A 237 27.36 -10.58 -3.29
N ARG A 238 26.76 -11.53 -4.02
CA ARG A 238 27.48 -12.56 -4.80
C ARG A 238 27.00 -12.63 -6.25
N VAL A 239 27.99 -12.68 -7.16
CA VAL A 239 27.82 -12.66 -8.60
C VAL A 239 27.29 -14.02 -9.08
N ALA A 240 25.99 -14.08 -9.39
CA ALA A 240 25.47 -14.93 -10.45
C ALA A 240 25.10 -14.01 -11.63
N THR A 241 25.50 -14.42 -12.83
CA THR A 241 25.37 -13.66 -14.07
C THR A 241 23.90 -13.50 -14.50
N SER A 242 23.20 -12.52 -13.94
CA SER A 242 21.86 -12.17 -14.42
C SER A 242 21.94 -11.57 -15.82
N ARG A 243 21.17 -12.15 -16.76
CA ARG A 243 21.09 -11.78 -18.18
C ARG A 243 19.94 -10.78 -18.47
N TYR A 244 19.47 -10.07 -17.45
CA TYR A 244 18.55 -8.92 -17.58
C TYR A 244 19.34 -7.61 -17.72
N PRO A 245 18.78 -6.56 -18.35
CA PRO A 245 19.43 -5.25 -18.46
C PRO A 245 19.55 -4.50 -17.12
N LEU A 246 19.06 -5.07 -16.02
CA LEU A 246 19.34 -4.58 -14.67
C LEU A 246 20.83 -4.79 -14.35
N ARG A 247 21.47 -3.76 -13.80
CA ARG A 247 22.90 -3.77 -13.44
C ARG A 247 23.25 -5.04 -12.67
N LYS A 248 24.40 -5.67 -12.99
CA LYS A 248 24.93 -6.87 -12.31
C LYS A 248 24.71 -6.79 -10.79
N GLY A 249 24.04 -7.80 -10.22
CA GLY A 249 23.83 -7.92 -8.78
C GLY A 249 22.59 -7.22 -8.23
N VAL A 250 21.60 -6.86 -9.07
CA VAL A 250 20.30 -6.31 -8.62
C VAL A 250 19.18 -7.30 -8.90
N VAL A 251 18.31 -7.53 -7.92
CA VAL A 251 17.15 -8.44 -8.01
C VAL A 251 15.87 -7.66 -7.82
N SER A 252 14.90 -7.90 -8.70
CA SER A 252 13.53 -7.39 -8.52
C SER A 252 12.79 -8.25 -7.49
N ILE A 253 12.17 -7.62 -6.51
CA ILE A 253 11.34 -8.32 -5.50
C ILE A 253 9.92 -8.59 -6.01
N HIS A 254 9.51 -7.91 -7.09
CA HIS A 254 8.15 -7.97 -7.60
C HIS A 254 7.66 -9.40 -7.93
N PRO A 255 8.45 -10.25 -8.63
CA PRO A 255 8.01 -11.63 -8.94
C PRO A 255 7.72 -12.49 -7.70
N TYR A 256 8.41 -12.23 -6.59
CA TYR A 256 8.18 -12.92 -5.31
C TYR A 256 6.92 -12.39 -4.61
N ALA A 257 6.70 -11.08 -4.65
CA ALA A 257 5.49 -10.45 -4.11
C ALA A 257 4.25 -10.93 -4.87
N ARG A 258 4.33 -10.96 -6.21
CA ARG A 258 3.30 -11.48 -7.11
C ARG A 258 2.94 -12.92 -6.78
N SER A 259 3.95 -13.79 -6.64
CA SER A 259 3.75 -15.19 -6.25
C SER A 259 3.01 -15.33 -4.92
N ARG A 260 3.36 -14.51 -3.91
CA ARG A 260 2.68 -14.52 -2.60
C ARG A 260 1.23 -14.02 -2.68
N VAL A 261 0.96 -12.98 -3.47
CA VAL A 261 -0.36 -12.38 -3.65
C VAL A 261 -1.35 -13.35 -4.30
N TYR A 262 -0.91 -14.09 -5.32
CA TYR A 262 -1.75 -14.99 -6.11
C TYR A 262 -1.71 -16.46 -5.65
N ASP A 263 -1.02 -16.78 -4.56
CA ASP A 263 -1.04 -18.13 -3.95
C ASP A 263 -2.36 -18.33 -3.19
N LEU A 264 -3.32 -19.00 -3.83
CA LEU A 264 -4.67 -19.21 -3.30
C LEU A 264 -4.69 -20.02 -1.99
N ARG A 265 -3.60 -20.76 -1.68
CA ARG A 265 -3.43 -21.44 -0.38
C ARG A 265 -3.37 -20.47 0.82
N GLN A 266 -3.08 -19.19 0.56
CA GLN A 266 -3.01 -18.13 1.58
C GLN A 266 -4.35 -17.42 1.81
N HIS A 267 -5.38 -17.77 1.04
CA HIS A 267 -6.73 -17.22 1.12
C HIS A 267 -7.64 -18.28 1.74
N THR A 268 -7.88 -18.14 3.03
CA THR A 268 -8.56 -19.11 3.90
C THR A 268 -9.68 -18.43 4.68
N ASP A 269 -10.56 -19.23 5.28
CA ASP A 269 -11.59 -18.70 6.19
C ASP A 269 -10.99 -17.98 7.40
N GLY A 270 -9.89 -18.50 7.97
CA GLY A 270 -9.22 -17.87 9.12
C GLY A 270 -8.52 -16.56 8.76
N THR A 271 -7.98 -16.44 7.55
CA THR A 271 -7.47 -15.17 7.01
C THR A 271 -8.58 -14.27 6.46
N MET A 272 -9.83 -14.73 6.47
CA MET A 272 -10.99 -14.07 5.87
C MET A 272 -10.75 -13.59 4.42
N TRP A 273 -9.89 -14.31 3.69
CA TRP A 273 -9.46 -13.96 2.32
C TRP A 273 -8.84 -12.55 2.19
N GLY A 274 -8.45 -11.97 3.33
CA GLY A 274 -7.86 -10.65 3.44
C GLY A 274 -6.38 -10.70 3.78
N PRO A 275 -5.74 -9.53 3.95
CA PRO A 275 -4.36 -9.43 4.39
C PRO A 275 -4.26 -9.64 5.91
N PHE A 276 -4.87 -10.71 6.41
CA PHE A 276 -4.90 -11.07 7.83
C PHE A 276 -4.10 -12.35 8.09
N LEU A 277 -3.68 -12.50 9.34
CA LEU A 277 -3.19 -13.77 9.87
C LEU A 277 -4.33 -14.79 9.90
N ASP A 278 -3.96 -16.08 9.86
CA ASP A 278 -4.92 -17.19 9.85
C ASP A 278 -5.43 -17.51 11.27
N ASP A 279 -5.91 -16.47 11.97
CA ASP A 279 -6.38 -16.55 13.35
C ASP A 279 -7.90 -16.34 13.50
N GLY A 280 -8.59 -15.93 12.43
CA GLY A 280 -10.00 -15.59 12.44
C GLY A 280 -10.35 -14.27 13.15
N LEU A 281 -9.34 -13.50 13.58
CA LEU A 281 -9.50 -12.29 14.41
C LEU A 281 -9.21 -10.99 13.65
N ALA A 282 -8.84 -11.09 12.37
CA ALA A 282 -8.47 -9.96 11.52
C ALA A 282 -7.20 -9.25 11.98
N THR A 283 -6.32 -9.96 12.69
CA THR A 283 -4.98 -9.47 12.99
C THR A 283 -4.23 -9.27 11.67
N VAL A 284 -3.64 -8.10 11.47
CA VAL A 284 -3.06 -7.75 10.17
C VAL A 284 -1.78 -8.56 9.91
N ASP A 285 -1.70 -9.19 8.74
CA ASP A 285 -0.46 -9.75 8.22
C ASP A 285 0.26 -8.68 7.39
N TRP A 286 1.23 -8.03 8.01
CA TRP A 286 1.99 -6.95 7.37
C TRP A 286 2.88 -7.46 6.23
N GLU A 287 3.27 -8.73 6.20
CA GLU A 287 4.00 -9.32 5.07
C GLU A 287 3.09 -9.54 3.85
N LYS A 288 1.78 -9.81 4.06
CA LYS A 288 0.78 -9.77 2.97
C LYS A 288 0.55 -8.33 2.51
N MET A 289 0.40 -7.38 3.42
CA MET A 289 0.24 -5.96 3.09
C MET A 289 1.41 -5.42 2.25
N GLU A 290 2.64 -5.80 2.62
CA GLU A 290 3.84 -5.42 1.88
C GLU A 290 3.85 -6.01 0.47
N ALA A 291 3.52 -7.29 0.30
CA ALA A 291 3.46 -7.91 -1.01
C ALA A 291 2.39 -7.24 -1.91
N ILE A 292 1.22 -6.93 -1.36
CA ILE A 292 0.16 -6.18 -2.04
C ILE A 292 0.67 -4.80 -2.49
N MET A 293 1.34 -4.06 -1.60
CA MET A 293 1.91 -2.74 -1.91
C MET A 293 2.91 -2.83 -3.06
N VAL A 294 3.81 -3.82 -3.05
CA VAL A 294 4.84 -4.02 -4.07
C VAL A 294 4.21 -4.31 -5.43
N VAL A 295 3.20 -5.19 -5.49
CA VAL A 295 2.52 -5.54 -6.75
C VAL A 295 1.75 -4.35 -7.33
N LEU A 296 1.02 -3.62 -6.49
CA LEU A 296 0.24 -2.47 -6.94
C LEU A 296 1.12 -1.32 -7.43
N ASP A 297 2.21 -1.02 -6.71
CA ASP A 297 3.16 0.03 -7.12
C ASP A 297 3.85 -0.32 -8.45
N TYR A 298 4.31 -1.56 -8.62
CA TYR A 298 4.92 -2.01 -9.88
C TYR A 298 3.97 -1.84 -11.07
N ASN A 299 2.73 -2.32 -10.94
CA ASN A 299 1.74 -2.21 -12.02
C ASN A 299 1.32 -0.77 -12.30
N THR A 300 1.22 0.08 -11.27
CA THR A 300 0.91 1.50 -11.43
C THR A 300 2.03 2.25 -12.16
N LYS A 301 3.30 1.94 -11.84
CA LYS A 301 4.48 2.51 -12.54
C LYS A 301 4.51 2.11 -14.02
N LEU A 302 4.21 0.85 -14.33
CA LEU A 302 4.11 0.38 -15.72
C LEU A 302 2.99 1.12 -16.48
N ALA A 303 1.79 1.19 -15.90
CA ALA A 303 0.64 1.84 -16.53
C ALA A 303 0.84 3.36 -16.75
N THR A 304 1.54 4.04 -15.85
CA THR A 304 1.79 5.50 -15.97
C THR A 304 2.75 5.83 -17.12
N GLY A 305 3.61 4.89 -17.54
CA GLY A 305 4.44 5.06 -18.74
C GLY A 305 3.61 5.20 -20.02
N ASP A 306 2.42 4.61 -20.03
CA ASP A 306 1.54 4.51 -21.20
C ASP A 306 0.31 5.43 -21.12
N ASP A 307 -0.15 5.81 -19.91
CA ASP A 307 -1.44 6.46 -19.70
C ASP A 307 -1.42 7.55 -18.61
N LYS A 308 -1.87 8.76 -18.97
CA LYS A 308 -1.92 9.93 -18.09
C LYS A 308 -2.96 9.82 -16.98
N ASP A 309 -3.97 8.95 -17.13
CA ASP A 309 -5.01 8.77 -16.11
C ASP A 309 -4.45 8.17 -14.80
N TYR A 310 -3.31 7.48 -14.86
CA TYR A 310 -2.60 6.92 -13.70
C TYR A 310 -1.62 7.91 -13.05
N GLN A 311 -1.37 9.06 -13.68
CA GLN A 311 -0.35 10.03 -13.25
C GLN A 311 -0.65 10.66 -11.87
N GLY A 312 -1.91 10.61 -11.40
CA GLY A 312 -2.31 11.01 -10.04
C GLY A 312 -2.31 9.90 -8.99
N CYS A 313 -2.19 8.62 -9.40
CA CYS A 313 -2.13 7.47 -8.47
C CYS A 313 -0.77 7.40 -7.74
N LEU A 314 0.26 7.99 -8.33
CA LEU A 314 1.66 7.93 -7.85
C LEU A 314 2.03 9.03 -6.86
N GLU A 315 1.27 10.12 -6.75
CA GLU A 315 1.64 11.24 -5.86
C GLU A 315 1.65 10.81 -4.38
N THR A 316 0.74 9.91 -4.00
CA THR A 316 0.75 9.29 -2.68
C THR A 316 1.90 8.29 -2.55
N GLN A 317 2.25 7.55 -3.61
CA GLN A 317 3.20 6.43 -3.57
C GLN A 317 4.69 6.82 -3.74
N THR A 318 5.01 8.06 -4.09
CA THR A 318 6.38 8.48 -4.41
C THR A 318 7.11 9.22 -3.28
N LYS A 319 6.39 9.65 -2.24
CA LYS A 319 6.96 10.42 -1.12
C LYS A 319 7.00 9.58 0.16
N PRO A 320 8.18 9.38 0.79
CA PRO A 320 8.31 8.66 2.05
C PRO A 320 7.39 9.22 3.13
N PHE A 321 6.68 8.32 3.82
CA PHE A 321 5.77 8.64 4.93
C PHE A 321 4.65 9.64 4.60
N PHE A 322 4.44 9.96 3.32
CA PHE A 322 3.42 10.92 2.93
C PHE A 322 2.03 10.38 3.23
N GLY A 323 1.23 11.20 3.91
CA GLY A 323 -0.17 10.89 4.21
C GLY A 323 -0.35 9.71 5.16
N VAL A 324 0.69 9.21 5.83
CA VAL A 324 0.65 7.97 6.63
C VAL A 324 0.22 8.20 8.08
N THR A 325 -0.36 9.36 8.38
CA THR A 325 -0.71 9.74 9.75
C THR A 325 -2.23 9.93 9.87
N PRO A 326 -2.81 9.69 11.06
CA PRO A 326 -4.24 9.89 11.25
C PRO A 326 -4.65 11.32 10.92
N ASN A 327 -5.80 11.49 10.27
CA ASN A 327 -6.32 12.78 9.81
C ASN A 327 -5.48 13.52 8.74
N SER A 328 -4.44 12.90 8.19
CA SER A 328 -3.61 13.54 7.14
C SER A 328 -4.36 13.83 5.84
N TYR A 329 -5.51 13.22 5.61
CA TYR A 329 -6.36 13.55 4.48
C TYR A 329 -6.99 14.93 4.64
N ILE A 330 -6.73 15.81 3.66
CA ILE A 330 -7.30 17.15 3.58
C ILE A 330 -7.98 17.29 2.21
N SER A 331 -9.29 17.51 2.19
CA SER A 331 -10.01 17.78 0.94
C SER A 331 -9.66 19.18 0.41
N THR A 332 -9.36 19.28 -0.88
CA THR A 332 -9.06 20.56 -1.53
C THR A 332 -10.27 21.49 -1.49
N PRO A 333 -10.15 22.74 -0.99
CA PRO A 333 -11.23 23.69 -1.03
C PRO A 333 -11.47 24.15 -2.47
N MET A 334 -12.50 23.62 -3.12
CA MET A 334 -12.97 24.15 -4.39
C MET A 334 -13.63 25.52 -4.20
N SER A 335 -13.58 26.36 -5.23
CA SER A 335 -14.19 27.71 -5.30
C SER A 335 -15.73 27.75 -5.20
N VAL A 336 -16.37 26.61 -4.93
CA VAL A 336 -17.82 26.48 -4.77
C VAL A 336 -18.12 26.24 -3.28
N PRO A 337 -19.15 26.87 -2.67
CA PRO A 337 -19.50 26.69 -1.26
C PRO A 337 -19.69 25.22 -0.89
N MET A 338 -18.99 24.72 0.14
CA MET A 338 -19.28 23.40 0.71
C MET A 338 -20.69 23.39 1.28
N GLN A 339 -21.51 22.42 0.85
CA GLN A 339 -22.76 22.16 1.54
C GLN A 339 -22.44 21.61 2.94
N PRO A 340 -23.22 21.96 3.96
CA PRO A 340 -23.03 21.37 5.28
C PRO A 340 -23.20 19.84 5.17
N PRO A 341 -22.36 19.05 5.87
CA PRO A 341 -22.46 17.60 5.84
C PRO A 341 -23.83 17.16 6.39
N LEU A 342 -24.36 16.05 5.86
CA LEU A 342 -25.59 15.47 6.40
C LEU A 342 -25.37 15.02 7.86
N PRO A 343 -26.42 14.90 8.70
CA PRO A 343 -26.27 14.55 10.10
C PRO A 343 -25.49 13.27 10.37
N LEU A 344 -25.61 12.28 9.47
CA LEU A 344 -24.90 11.00 9.59
C LEU A 344 -23.42 11.11 9.16
N GLU A 345 -23.14 11.90 8.13
CA GLU A 345 -21.77 12.16 7.65
C GLU A 345 -20.96 12.94 8.68
N ALA A 346 -21.60 13.87 9.40
CA ALA A 346 -20.98 14.60 10.50
C ALA A 346 -20.60 13.71 11.70
N GLN A 347 -21.27 12.55 11.84
CA GLN A 347 -21.00 11.58 12.91
C GLN A 347 -19.99 10.50 12.49
N ASP A 348 -19.63 10.42 11.21
CA ASP A 348 -18.72 9.40 10.69
C ASP A 348 -17.25 9.69 11.06
N PRO A 349 -16.63 8.87 11.95
CA PRO A 349 -15.24 9.05 12.33
C PRO A 349 -14.26 8.70 11.21
N TYR A 350 -14.65 7.96 10.17
CA TYR A 350 -13.75 7.50 9.11
C TYR A 350 -13.68 8.42 7.90
N ASN A 351 -14.62 9.37 7.76
CA ASN A 351 -14.76 10.26 6.61
C ASN A 351 -14.92 9.49 5.28
N ILE A 352 -15.89 8.59 5.22
CA ILE A 352 -16.15 7.69 4.08
C ILE A 352 -16.79 8.44 2.92
N THR A 353 -17.80 9.29 3.18
CA THR A 353 -18.58 9.93 2.12
C THR A 353 -17.69 10.76 1.19
N GLY A 354 -17.76 10.50 -0.12
CA GLY A 354 -17.03 11.25 -1.13
C GLY A 354 -16.67 10.43 -2.36
N ASN A 355 -15.80 10.99 -3.19
CA ASN A 355 -15.22 10.30 -4.34
C ASN A 355 -13.90 9.62 -3.95
N TRP A 356 -13.71 8.42 -4.48
CA TRP A 356 -12.56 7.58 -4.25
C TRP A 356 -12.04 7.04 -5.59
N MET A 357 -10.74 6.86 -5.69
CA MET A 357 -10.11 6.15 -6.80
C MET A 357 -9.73 4.76 -6.30
N ARG A 358 -9.91 3.74 -7.15
CA ARG A 358 -9.59 2.35 -6.86
C ARG A 358 -8.80 1.75 -8.00
N ILE A 359 -7.76 1.00 -7.65
CA ILE A 359 -7.01 0.14 -8.54
C ILE A 359 -7.28 -1.31 -8.14
N VAL A 360 -7.45 -2.16 -9.15
CA VAL A 360 -7.39 -3.62 -9.03
C VAL A 360 -6.39 -4.16 -10.04
N CYS A 361 -5.56 -5.11 -9.61
CA CYS A 361 -4.72 -5.90 -10.51
C CYS A 361 -5.20 -7.36 -10.51
N PHE A 362 -4.97 -8.05 -11.62
CA PHE A 362 -5.27 -9.48 -11.75
C PHE A 362 -4.47 -10.15 -12.84
N LEU A 363 -4.28 -11.45 -12.68
CA LEU A 363 -3.80 -12.35 -13.73
C LEU A 363 -4.96 -12.81 -14.62
N ASP A 364 -4.64 -13.23 -15.83
CA ASP A 364 -5.58 -14.01 -16.61
C ASP A 364 -5.98 -15.27 -15.82
N TYR A 365 -7.24 -15.68 -15.94
CA TYR A 365 -7.76 -16.78 -15.15
C TYR A 365 -7.05 -18.10 -15.47
N ALA A 366 -6.69 -18.35 -16.74
CA ALA A 366 -5.99 -19.58 -17.11
C ALA A 366 -4.59 -19.63 -16.47
N GLU A 367 -3.88 -18.51 -16.43
CA GLU A 367 -2.56 -18.40 -15.80
C GLU A 367 -2.64 -18.52 -14.27
N LEU A 368 -3.64 -17.89 -13.64
CA LEU A 368 -3.89 -18.03 -12.20
C LEU A 368 -4.23 -19.48 -11.82
N TYR A 369 -5.06 -20.13 -12.63
CA TYR A 369 -5.49 -21.50 -12.41
C TYR A 369 -4.30 -22.47 -12.57
N ASP A 370 -3.53 -22.36 -13.65
CA ASP A 370 -2.32 -23.17 -13.86
C ASP A 370 -1.32 -22.98 -12.71
N PHE A 371 -1.08 -21.74 -12.28
CA PHE A 371 -0.18 -21.44 -11.16
C PHE A 371 -0.59 -22.12 -9.84
N ASN A 372 -1.89 -22.26 -9.57
CA ASN A 372 -2.39 -22.77 -8.29
C ASN A 372 -2.68 -24.27 -8.29
N PHE A 373 -3.18 -24.82 -9.39
CA PHE A 373 -3.78 -26.15 -9.44
C PHE A 373 -3.03 -27.16 -10.31
N ASN A 374 -2.00 -26.73 -11.04
CA ASN A 374 -1.16 -27.68 -11.76
C ASN A 374 -0.28 -28.48 -10.77
N SER A 375 -0.42 -29.81 -10.80
CA SER A 375 0.14 -30.72 -9.79
C SER A 375 1.66 -30.86 -9.85
N GLU A 376 2.29 -30.56 -10.98
CA GLU A 376 3.74 -30.75 -11.15
C GLU A 376 4.57 -29.70 -10.37
N ASP A 377 3.96 -28.57 -9.99
CA ASP A 377 4.64 -27.42 -9.37
C ASP A 377 4.08 -27.04 -7.99
N SER A 378 3.26 -27.90 -7.39
CA SER A 378 2.65 -27.63 -6.08
C SER A 378 3.68 -27.80 -4.95
N PRO A 379 4.04 -26.73 -4.22
CA PRO A 379 5.00 -26.86 -3.12
C PRO A 379 4.35 -27.55 -1.92
N GLU A 380 5.18 -28.18 -1.08
CA GLU A 380 4.75 -28.72 0.22
C GLU A 380 4.08 -27.64 1.09
N ASP A 381 3.26 -28.10 2.05
CA ASP A 381 2.57 -27.21 2.99
C ASP A 381 3.56 -26.31 3.74
N GLY A 382 3.27 -25.01 3.73
CA GLY A 382 4.11 -23.99 4.35
C GLY A 382 5.33 -23.56 3.52
N GLN A 383 5.62 -24.21 2.39
CA GLN A 383 6.67 -23.75 1.48
C GLN A 383 6.15 -22.68 0.50
N PRO A 384 6.94 -21.63 0.25
CA PRO A 384 6.58 -20.62 -0.72
C PRO A 384 6.57 -21.16 -2.15
N ARG A 385 5.66 -20.62 -2.97
CA ARG A 385 5.69 -20.85 -4.42
C ARG A 385 6.89 -20.12 -5.05
N ARG A 386 7.32 -20.65 -6.20
CA ARG A 386 8.35 -20.00 -7.04
C ARG A 386 7.89 -18.61 -7.48
N PRO A 387 8.82 -17.66 -7.70
CA PRO A 387 8.48 -16.35 -8.27
C PRO A 387 7.83 -16.51 -9.65
N ILE A 388 6.86 -15.66 -9.98
CA ILE A 388 6.18 -15.65 -11.27
C ILE A 388 6.40 -14.31 -11.99
N ASP A 389 6.66 -14.36 -13.30
CA ASP A 389 6.85 -13.15 -14.12
C ASP A 389 5.64 -12.79 -15.01
N THR A 390 4.50 -13.45 -14.77
CA THR A 390 3.27 -13.30 -15.54
C THR A 390 2.75 -11.86 -15.51
N GLN A 391 2.27 -11.37 -16.66
CA GLN A 391 1.80 -10.00 -16.79
C GLN A 391 0.40 -9.83 -16.16
N GLU A 392 0.26 -8.92 -15.20
CA GLU A 392 -1.04 -8.53 -14.68
C GLU A 392 -1.76 -7.52 -15.59
N ALA A 393 -3.08 -7.61 -15.62
CA ALA A 393 -3.94 -6.52 -16.03
C ALA A 393 -4.19 -5.57 -14.85
N ILE A 394 -4.36 -4.28 -15.14
CA ILE A 394 -4.70 -3.24 -14.17
C ILE A 394 -5.96 -2.50 -14.61
N ARG A 395 -6.87 -2.22 -13.66
CA ARG A 395 -8.06 -1.38 -13.90
C ARG A 395 -8.14 -0.23 -12.90
N LEU A 396 -8.40 0.97 -13.42
CA LEU A 396 -8.72 2.16 -12.65
C LEU A 396 -10.24 2.38 -12.58
N ILE A 397 -10.74 2.54 -11.37
CA ILE A 397 -12.17 2.60 -11.04
C ILE A 397 -12.42 3.84 -10.19
N THR A 398 -13.44 4.61 -10.54
CA THR A 398 -13.96 5.69 -9.71
C THR A 398 -15.09 5.15 -8.84
N MET A 399 -15.01 5.34 -7.53
CA MET A 399 -16.06 5.00 -6.58
C MET A 399 -16.67 6.27 -5.98
N LYS A 400 -17.98 6.25 -5.78
CA LYS A 400 -18.73 7.30 -5.07
C LYS A 400 -19.38 6.65 -3.87
N LEU A 401 -18.90 6.95 -2.67
CA LEU A 401 -19.33 6.30 -1.44
C LEU A 401 -20.14 7.28 -0.60
N GLN A 402 -21.17 6.77 0.07
CA GLN A 402 -22.02 7.53 0.99
C GLN A 402 -22.34 6.68 2.21
N VAL A 403 -22.19 7.26 3.40
CA VAL A 403 -22.53 6.62 4.68
C VAL A 403 -24.04 6.37 4.77
N THR A 404 -24.42 5.17 5.23
CA THR A 404 -25.83 4.77 5.38
C THR A 404 -26.24 4.46 6.81
N LYS A 405 -25.32 3.96 7.63
CA LYS A 405 -25.62 3.49 8.98
C LYS A 405 -24.36 3.52 9.84
N ILE A 406 -24.53 3.88 11.10
CA ILE A 406 -23.51 3.77 12.14
C ILE A 406 -24.04 2.82 13.21
N ALA A 407 -23.22 1.87 13.65
CA ALA A 407 -23.55 0.87 14.66
C ALA A 407 -22.43 0.77 15.71
N ALA A 408 -22.76 0.25 16.90
CA ALA A 408 -21.74 -0.06 17.90
C ALA A 408 -20.75 -1.12 17.36
N PRO A 409 -19.48 -1.10 17.80
CA PRO A 409 -18.52 -2.15 17.48
C PRO A 409 -19.03 -3.52 17.97
N GLY A 410 -18.73 -4.57 17.20
CA GLY A 410 -18.94 -5.95 17.62
C GLY A 410 -17.98 -6.35 18.75
N GLU A 411 -18.18 -7.53 19.34
CA GLU A 411 -17.32 -8.05 20.41
C GLU A 411 -15.87 -8.24 19.94
N ASP A 412 -15.69 -8.66 18.69
CA ASP A 412 -14.38 -8.91 18.10
C ASP A 412 -13.74 -7.67 17.45
N ASP A 413 -14.43 -6.53 17.42
CA ASP A 413 -13.93 -5.29 16.82
C ASP A 413 -13.11 -4.46 17.83
N GLY A 414 -12.33 -3.50 17.33
CA GLY A 414 -11.72 -2.48 18.17
C GLY A 414 -12.78 -1.56 18.77
N GLN A 415 -12.83 -1.47 20.10
CA GLN A 415 -13.90 -0.75 20.83
C GLN A 415 -13.78 0.78 20.79
N GLY A 416 -12.71 1.31 20.19
CA GLY A 416 -12.43 2.75 20.16
C GLY A 416 -13.31 3.55 19.22
N LEU A 417 -13.92 2.92 18.19
CA LEU A 417 -14.77 3.58 17.19
C LEU A 417 -15.94 2.67 16.75
N PRO A 418 -17.06 3.26 16.28
CA PRO A 418 -18.21 2.50 15.77
C PRO A 418 -17.93 1.81 14.43
N VAL A 419 -18.81 0.88 14.04
CA VAL A 419 -18.87 0.35 12.67
C VAL A 419 -19.69 1.30 11.81
N VAL A 420 -19.14 1.71 10.66
CA VAL A 420 -19.84 2.58 9.71
C VAL A 420 -20.08 1.85 8.40
N HIS A 421 -21.32 1.77 7.96
CA HIS A 421 -21.73 1.18 6.70
C HIS A 421 -21.88 2.24 5.63
N PHE A 422 -21.60 1.84 4.39
CA PHE A 422 -21.72 2.72 3.23
C PHE A 422 -22.37 2.00 2.05
N HIS A 423 -22.91 2.81 1.14
CA HIS A 423 -23.36 2.40 -0.19
C HIS A 423 -22.78 3.34 -1.24
N GLY A 424 -22.86 2.97 -2.51
CA GLY A 424 -22.29 3.78 -3.56
C GLY A 424 -22.40 3.21 -4.96
N THR A 425 -21.66 3.84 -5.86
CA THR A 425 -21.44 3.37 -7.24
C THR A 425 -19.96 3.22 -7.51
N SER A 426 -19.61 2.25 -8.35
CA SER A 426 -18.28 1.96 -8.84
C SER A 426 -18.34 1.98 -10.37
N ALA A 427 -17.46 2.75 -11.02
CA ALA A 427 -17.44 2.93 -12.46
C ALA A 427 -16.01 2.89 -12.99
N SER A 428 -15.76 2.05 -13.98
CA SER A 428 -14.49 2.02 -14.73
C SER A 428 -14.29 3.32 -15.50
N ASN A 429 -13.05 3.81 -15.55
CA ASN A 429 -12.71 5.01 -16.31
C ASN A 429 -12.56 4.76 -17.83
N ARG A 430 -12.66 3.50 -18.28
CA ARG A 430 -12.57 3.08 -19.70
C ARG A 430 -13.96 2.84 -20.33
N PRO A 431 -14.10 2.85 -21.67
CA PRO A 431 -15.38 3.14 -22.33
C PRO A 431 -16.50 2.12 -22.05
N HIS A 432 -17.71 2.66 -22.07
CA HIS A 432 -19.00 2.15 -21.55
C HIS A 432 -19.57 0.87 -22.19
N TRP A 433 -18.81 0.10 -22.95
CA TRP A 433 -19.32 -1.10 -23.63
C TRP A 433 -19.15 -2.40 -22.83
N ASP A 434 -18.27 -2.42 -21.80
CA ASP A 434 -18.16 -3.57 -20.88
C ASP A 434 -19.36 -3.56 -19.89
N PRO A 435 -20.25 -4.57 -19.90
CA PRO A 435 -21.37 -4.67 -18.96
C PRO A 435 -20.91 -4.69 -17.49
N ASN A 436 -19.66 -5.08 -17.22
CA ASN A 436 -19.05 -5.06 -15.89
C ASN A 436 -18.40 -3.71 -15.54
N ALA A 437 -18.48 -2.70 -16.43
CA ALA A 437 -17.84 -1.40 -16.22
C ALA A 437 -18.44 -0.64 -15.04
N ASN A 438 -19.72 -0.84 -14.71
CA ASN A 438 -20.39 -0.15 -13.62
C ASN A 438 -21.04 -1.15 -12.66
N SER A 439 -20.85 -0.94 -11.35
CA SER A 439 -21.51 -1.68 -10.29
C SER A 439 -22.02 -0.75 -9.19
N LYS A 440 -22.99 -1.23 -8.42
CA LYS A 440 -23.23 -0.67 -7.09
C LYS A 440 -22.16 -1.21 -6.15
N ILE A 441 -21.82 -0.45 -5.13
CA ILE A 441 -20.91 -0.89 -4.07
C ILE A 441 -21.58 -0.70 -2.72
N LYS A 442 -21.35 -1.63 -1.81
CA LYS A 442 -21.75 -1.50 -0.40
C LYS A 442 -20.67 -2.09 0.49
N GLY A 443 -20.62 -1.69 1.75
CA GLY A 443 -19.59 -2.18 2.63
C GLY A 443 -19.67 -1.62 4.04
N SER A 444 -18.60 -1.88 4.79
CA SER A 444 -18.44 -1.38 6.16
C SER A 444 -16.99 -1.07 6.47
N VAL A 445 -16.80 -0.12 7.38
CA VAL A 445 -15.51 0.28 7.95
C VAL A 445 -15.60 0.12 9.46
N ARG A 446 -14.55 -0.44 10.06
CA ARG A 446 -14.45 -0.68 11.51
C ARG A 446 -12.99 -0.75 11.94
N LEU A 447 -12.74 -0.85 13.25
CA LEU A 447 -11.41 -1.14 13.77
C LEU A 447 -11.18 -2.63 13.95
N THR A 448 -9.96 -3.10 13.65
CA THR A 448 -9.44 -4.37 14.18
C THR A 448 -9.28 -4.26 15.70
N ARG A 449 -9.06 -5.38 16.39
CA ARG A 449 -8.76 -5.38 17.83
C ARG A 449 -7.52 -4.56 18.18
N GLU A 450 -6.53 -4.55 17.29
CA GLU A 450 -5.26 -3.83 17.44
C GLU A 450 -5.36 -2.34 17.04
N GLY A 451 -6.45 -1.93 16.39
CA GLY A 451 -6.79 -0.54 16.11
C GLY A 451 -6.55 -0.07 14.68
N GLU A 452 -6.15 -0.95 13.76
CA GLU A 452 -6.13 -0.66 12.32
C GLU A 452 -7.54 -0.52 11.76
N VAL A 453 -7.69 0.32 10.72
CA VAL A 453 -8.99 0.56 10.09
C VAL A 453 -9.21 -0.47 9.00
N ARG A 454 -10.13 -1.41 9.24
CA ARG A 454 -10.52 -2.47 8.32
C ARG A 454 -11.67 -2.03 7.44
N TRP A 455 -11.52 -2.28 6.14
CA TRP A 455 -12.52 -2.03 5.11
C TRP A 455 -12.98 -3.35 4.49
N THR A 456 -14.30 -3.54 4.47
CA THR A 456 -14.95 -4.63 3.72
C THR A 456 -15.87 -4.02 2.68
N SER A 457 -15.80 -4.47 1.42
CA SER A 457 -16.69 -3.99 0.35
C SER A 457 -17.18 -5.11 -0.56
N PHE A 458 -18.35 -4.91 -1.14
CA PHE A 458 -19.02 -5.82 -2.07
C PHE A 458 -19.40 -5.05 -3.34
N SER A 459 -18.97 -5.56 -4.49
CA SER A 459 -19.42 -5.10 -5.81
C SER A 459 -20.70 -5.84 -6.19
N VAL A 460 -21.75 -5.08 -6.47
CA VAL A 460 -23.10 -5.57 -6.75
C VAL A 460 -23.47 -5.25 -8.21
N TYR A 461 -23.68 -6.28 -9.00
CA TYR A 461 -24.08 -6.22 -10.41
C TYR A 461 -25.50 -6.76 -10.56
N HIS A 462 -26.40 -5.98 -11.17
CA HIS A 462 -27.80 -6.39 -11.37
C HIS A 462 -28.54 -6.87 -10.10
N GLY A 463 -28.11 -6.44 -8.92
CA GLY A 463 -28.68 -6.85 -7.62
C GLY A 463 -27.92 -7.99 -6.93
N GLU A 464 -27.05 -8.69 -7.66
CA GLU A 464 -26.24 -9.78 -7.15
C GLU A 464 -24.85 -9.30 -6.74
N GLU A 465 -24.41 -9.71 -5.55
CA GLU A 465 -23.02 -9.56 -5.15
C GLU A 465 -22.14 -10.45 -6.04
N ARG A 466 -20.96 -9.97 -6.44
CA ARG A 466 -20.05 -10.76 -7.28
C ARG A 466 -18.63 -10.78 -6.72
N TRP A 467 -18.14 -9.59 -6.37
CA TRP A 467 -16.79 -9.44 -5.85
C TRP A 467 -16.85 -8.93 -4.41
N ARG A 468 -16.00 -9.48 -3.57
CA ARG A 468 -15.73 -8.99 -2.22
C ARG A 468 -14.32 -8.43 -2.15
N SER A 469 -14.07 -7.54 -1.20
CA SER A 469 -12.72 -7.06 -0.91
C SER A 469 -12.55 -6.80 0.58
N GLU A 470 -11.36 -7.13 1.08
CA GLU A 470 -10.92 -6.95 2.46
C GLU A 470 -9.59 -6.20 2.45
N GLY A 471 -9.49 -5.11 3.21
CA GLY A 471 -8.28 -4.29 3.23
C GLY A 471 -8.11 -3.47 4.51
N ILE A 472 -6.92 -2.93 4.68
CA ILE A 472 -6.50 -2.10 5.80
C ILE A 472 -6.12 -0.70 5.31
N GLN A 473 -6.63 0.34 5.97
CA GLN A 473 -6.20 1.72 5.75
C GLN A 473 -4.83 1.93 6.37
N ILE A 474 -3.84 2.21 5.54
CA ILE A 474 -2.50 2.53 6.00
C ILE A 474 -2.54 3.90 6.67
N GLY A 475 -1.83 4.07 7.79
CA GLY A 475 -1.75 5.35 8.51
C GLY A 475 -2.95 5.67 9.41
N GLY A 476 -3.92 4.76 9.51
CA GLY A 476 -5.04 4.86 10.44
C GLY A 476 -6.18 5.74 9.94
N VAL A 477 -7.01 6.17 10.90
CA VAL A 477 -8.27 6.88 10.64
C VAL A 477 -8.03 8.16 9.84
N ARG A 478 -8.75 8.31 8.72
CA ARG A 478 -8.67 9.49 7.83
C ARG A 478 -7.26 9.77 7.29
N SER A 479 -6.43 8.75 7.17
CA SER A 479 -5.15 8.87 6.49
C SER A 479 -5.33 9.09 4.99
N ALA A 480 -4.50 9.96 4.40
CA ALA A 480 -4.46 10.21 2.96
C ALA A 480 -3.82 9.07 2.15
N ARG A 481 -3.21 8.08 2.82
CA ARG A 481 -2.49 6.96 2.17
C ARG A 481 -3.42 6.01 1.43
N GLY A 482 -4.67 5.90 1.90
CA GLY A 482 -5.66 4.98 1.36
C GLY A 482 -5.57 3.57 1.97
N VAL A 483 -6.27 2.65 1.32
CA VAL A 483 -6.51 1.28 1.76
C VAL A 483 -5.81 0.33 0.79
N LEU A 484 -5.13 -0.68 1.33
CA LEU A 484 -4.56 -1.79 0.57
C LEU A 484 -5.22 -3.10 1.02
N GLY A 485 -5.42 -4.04 0.09
CA GLY A 485 -6.05 -5.31 0.42
C GLY A 485 -6.17 -6.26 -0.76
N TYR A 486 -7.02 -7.26 -0.59
CA TYR A 486 -7.37 -8.21 -1.64
C TYR A 486 -8.80 -7.99 -2.12
N TRP A 487 -9.03 -8.33 -3.39
CA TRP A 487 -10.34 -8.57 -3.95
C TRP A 487 -10.44 -10.04 -4.36
N PHE A 488 -11.62 -10.63 -4.25
CA PHE A 488 -11.86 -12.04 -4.52
C PHE A 488 -13.35 -12.32 -4.78
N ASP A 489 -13.69 -13.55 -5.15
CA ASP A 489 -15.08 -13.98 -5.34
C ASP A 489 -15.89 -13.89 -4.03
N LYS A 490 -17.14 -13.43 -4.10
CA LYS A 490 -17.98 -13.22 -2.91
C LYS A 490 -18.21 -14.49 -2.07
N ASP A 491 -18.21 -15.66 -2.70
CA ASP A 491 -18.57 -16.93 -2.07
C ASP A 491 -17.34 -17.67 -1.54
N HIS A 492 -16.16 -17.04 -1.58
CA HIS A 492 -14.90 -17.69 -1.20
C HIS A 492 -14.64 -18.97 -2.02
N ASP A 493 -14.97 -18.94 -3.33
CA ASP A 493 -14.66 -20.05 -4.22
C ASP A 493 -13.14 -20.26 -4.25
N LEU A 494 -12.70 -21.44 -3.81
CA LEU A 494 -11.30 -21.84 -3.76
C LEU A 494 -10.61 -21.77 -5.13
N HIS A 495 -11.36 -21.91 -6.23
CA HIS A 495 -10.87 -21.77 -7.60
C HIS A 495 -11.17 -20.38 -8.19
N GLY A 496 -11.86 -19.54 -7.43
CA GLY A 496 -12.25 -18.20 -7.84
C GLY A 496 -11.04 -17.26 -8.00
N PRO A 497 -11.18 -16.19 -8.79
CA PRO A 497 -10.12 -15.23 -8.96
C PRO A 497 -9.89 -14.43 -7.67
N ALA A 498 -8.63 -14.14 -7.38
CA ALA A 498 -8.22 -13.22 -6.32
C ALA A 498 -7.08 -12.34 -6.81
N GLY A 499 -6.97 -11.13 -6.26
CA GLY A 499 -5.91 -10.21 -6.63
C GLY A 499 -5.82 -9.00 -5.70
N PRO A 500 -4.77 -8.17 -5.83
CA PRO A 500 -4.56 -7.04 -4.96
C PRO A 500 -5.44 -5.85 -5.39
N THR A 501 -5.82 -5.02 -4.42
CA THR A 501 -6.56 -3.78 -4.63
C THR A 501 -6.02 -2.66 -3.74
N ALA A 502 -6.02 -1.44 -4.28
CA ALA A 502 -5.82 -0.22 -3.52
C ALA A 502 -6.96 0.75 -3.78
N PHE A 503 -7.33 1.57 -2.80
CA PHE A 503 -8.18 2.72 -3.04
C PHE A 503 -7.91 3.87 -2.08
N TRP A 504 -8.06 5.10 -2.55
CA TRP A 504 -7.80 6.32 -1.78
C TRP A 504 -8.84 7.38 -2.11
N LYS A 505 -9.11 8.25 -1.14
CA LYS A 505 -10.11 9.29 -1.26
C LYS A 505 -9.55 10.42 -2.12
N SER A 506 -10.30 10.86 -3.12
CA SER A 506 -9.90 11.99 -3.97
C SER A 506 -10.48 13.31 -3.44
N HIS A 507 -11.76 13.35 -3.09
CA HIS A 507 -12.39 14.53 -2.49
C HIS A 507 -13.65 14.17 -1.67
N ASP A 508 -14.04 15.02 -0.72
CA ASP A 508 -15.21 14.80 0.15
C ASP A 508 -16.56 14.89 -0.57
N ARG A 509 -16.61 15.53 -1.75
CA ARG A 509 -17.87 15.67 -2.51
C ARG A 509 -18.19 14.40 -3.31
N ILE A 510 -19.48 14.16 -3.50
CA ILE A 510 -19.95 13.25 -4.55
C ILE A 510 -20.31 14.14 -5.74
N GLU A 511 -19.51 14.11 -6.80
CA GLU A 511 -19.88 14.85 -8.02
C GLU A 511 -21.04 14.15 -8.72
N GLU A 512 -22.18 14.81 -8.83
CA GLU A 512 -23.24 14.35 -9.74
C GLU A 512 -22.78 14.57 -11.18
N LYS A 513 -22.86 13.55 -12.04
CA LYS A 513 -22.70 13.77 -13.48
C LYS A 513 -23.82 14.74 -13.87
N LYS A 514 -23.49 15.98 -14.25
CA LYS A 514 -24.46 16.84 -14.92
C LYS A 514 -25.01 16.04 -16.11
N PRO A 515 -26.34 15.94 -16.28
CA PRO A 515 -26.90 15.34 -17.47
C PRO A 515 -26.34 16.11 -18.67
N THR A 516 -25.55 15.45 -19.50
CA THR A 516 -25.11 16.02 -20.76
C THR A 516 -26.36 16.28 -21.58
N THR A 517 -26.59 17.55 -21.94
CA THR A 517 -27.72 18.02 -22.75
C THR A 517 -27.65 17.54 -24.21
N ARG A 518 -27.25 16.29 -24.45
CA ARG A 518 -27.18 15.67 -25.79
C ARG A 518 -28.22 14.57 -26.03
N ASP A 519 -29.09 14.27 -25.05
CA ASP A 519 -30.14 13.25 -25.19
C ASP A 519 -31.53 13.81 -25.53
N HIS A 520 -31.62 15.00 -26.11
CA HIS A 520 -32.84 15.47 -26.76
C HIS A 520 -32.58 15.64 -28.27
N PRO A 521 -33.26 14.89 -29.15
CA PRO A 521 -33.26 15.24 -30.56
C PRO A 521 -33.88 16.64 -30.71
N PRO A 522 -33.35 17.50 -31.60
CA PRO A 522 -33.89 18.83 -31.76
C PRO A 522 -35.35 18.72 -32.24
N LEU A 523 -36.27 19.23 -31.43
CA LEU A 523 -37.63 19.52 -31.87
C LEU A 523 -37.53 20.51 -33.03
N ASN A 524 -37.85 20.05 -34.23
CA ASN A 524 -38.06 20.89 -35.41
C ASN A 524 -39.16 21.91 -35.09
N VAL A 525 -38.77 23.14 -34.78
CA VAL A 525 -39.68 24.28 -34.83
C VAL A 525 -39.54 24.90 -36.22
N PHE A 526 -40.43 24.51 -37.12
CA PHE A 526 -40.70 25.26 -38.35
C PHE A 526 -41.25 26.63 -37.97
N ASN A 527 -40.43 27.68 -38.08
CA ASN A 527 -40.93 29.05 -38.12
C ASN A 527 -41.19 29.42 -39.57
N TYR A 528 -42.47 29.41 -39.95
CA TYR A 528 -42.98 30.21 -41.06
C TYR A 528 -42.90 31.69 -40.66
N SER A 529 -42.14 32.49 -41.42
CA SER A 529 -42.45 33.92 -41.58
C SER A 529 -41.85 34.43 -42.89
N LEU A 530 -42.75 34.68 -43.83
CA LEU A 530 -42.77 35.78 -44.81
C LEU A 530 -41.51 36.66 -44.87
N TYR A 531 -40.79 36.61 -46.00
CA TYR A 531 -40.76 37.66 -47.03
C TYR A 531 -40.21 37.09 -48.35
#